data_AF-A0A137QHD9-F1
#
_entry.id   AF-A0A137QHD9-F1
#
_cell.length_a   1.000
_cell.length_b   1.000
_cell.length_c   1.000
_cell.angle_alpha   90.00
_cell.angle_beta   90.00
_cell.angle_gamma   90.00
#
_symmetry.space_group_name_H-M   'P 1'
#
loop_
_entity.id
_entity.type
_entity.pdbx_description
1 polymer ?
#
loop_
_entity_poly.entity_id
_entity_poly.type
_entity_poly.pdbx_seq_one_letter_code
_entity_poly.pdbx_strand_id
1 'polypeptide(L)' 'TEQINQEVENFLQKYVSYKQNDWASWLATAEFHYNDKQHSATHHSPFYLNYGRHP' A
#
# COMPACT_ATOMS: atom_id res chain seq x y z
N THR A 1 -8.21 -3.64 10.02
CA THR A 1 -6.98 -4.38 9.63
C THR A 1 -7.18 -5.23 8.37
N GLU A 2 -8.39 -5.71 8.07
CA GLU A 2 -8.64 -6.55 6.87
C GLU A 2 -8.57 -5.78 5.53
N GLN A 3 -9.01 -4.53 5.49
CA GLN A 3 -9.03 -3.73 4.25
C GLN A 3 -7.62 -3.40 3.73
N ILE A 4 -6.65 -3.21 4.63
CA ILE A 4 -5.24 -2.98 4.28
C ILE A 4 -4.65 -4.25 3.67
N ASN A 5 -4.88 -5.39 4.33
CA ASN A 5 -4.38 -6.69 3.87
C ASN A 5 -4.91 -7.02 2.47
N GLN A 6 -6.20 -6.73 2.20
CA GLN A 6 -6.79 -6.95 0.89
C GLN A 6 -6.16 -6.07 -0.20
N GLU A 7 -5.84 -4.81 0.10
CA GLU A 7 -5.15 -3.93 -0.86
C GLU A 7 -3.70 -4.39 -1.11
N VAL A 8 -2.98 -4.80 -0.06
CA VAL A 8 -1.61 -5.33 -0.18
C VAL A 8 -1.59 -6.62 -1.00
N GLU A 9 -2.52 -7.54 -0.77
CA GLU A 9 -2.66 -8.76 -1.58
C GLU A 9 -2.94 -8.44 -3.05
N ASN A 10 -3.85 -7.50 -3.33
CA ASN A 10 -4.17 -7.07 -4.69
C ASN A 10 -2.97 -6.40 -5.39
N PHE A 11 -2.13 -5.67 -4.65
CA PHE A 11 -0.90 -5.10 -5.17
C PHE A 11 0.10 -6.21 -5.47
N LEU A 12 0.35 -7.10 -4.52
CA LEU A 12 1.29 -8.20 -4.70
C LEU A 12 0.88 -9.12 -5.86
N GLN A 13 -0.42 -9.41 -6.03
CA GLN A 13 -0.93 -10.21 -7.15
C GLN A 13 -0.60 -9.60 -8.52
N LYS A 14 -0.53 -8.27 -8.62
CA LYS A 14 -0.28 -7.56 -9.88
C LYS A 14 1.21 -7.33 -10.17
N TYR A 15 2.03 -7.23 -9.13
CA TYR A 15 3.42 -6.74 -9.26
C TYR A 15 4.49 -7.75 -8.85
N VAL A 16 4.15 -8.77 -8.05
CA VAL A 16 5.09 -9.84 -7.72
C VAL A 16 5.32 -10.72 -8.95
N SER A 17 6.57 -11.11 -9.19
CA SER A 17 6.91 -11.97 -10.32
C SER A 17 6.09 -13.28 -10.29
N TYR A 18 5.88 -13.91 -11.45
CA TYR A 18 5.16 -15.20 -11.54
C TYR A 18 5.75 -16.28 -10.62
N LYS A 19 7.03 -16.17 -10.25
CA LYS A 19 7.72 -17.10 -9.35
C LYS A 19 7.57 -16.77 -7.87
N GLN A 20 6.94 -15.65 -7.52
CA GLN A 20 6.68 -15.19 -6.15
C GLN A 20 7.92 -15.20 -5.23
N ASN A 21 9.12 -15.00 -5.78
CA ASN A 21 10.37 -15.04 -5.02
C ASN A 21 10.86 -13.66 -4.57
N ASP A 22 10.17 -12.60 -4.97
CA ASP A 22 10.52 -11.20 -4.73
C ASP A 22 9.48 -10.45 -3.87
N TRP A 23 8.48 -11.15 -3.33
CA TRP A 23 7.38 -10.57 -2.56
C TRP A 23 7.84 -9.66 -1.41
N ALA A 24 8.91 -10.04 -0.70
CA ALA A 24 9.46 -9.27 0.41
C ALA A 24 9.98 -7.89 -0.04
N SER A 25 10.57 -7.82 -1.23
CA SER A 25 11.06 -6.56 -1.82
C SER A 25 9.92 -5.65 -2.25
N TRP A 26 8.79 -6.23 -2.66
CA TRP A 26 7.59 -5.47 -3.04
C TRP A 26 6.74 -5.02 -1.85
N LEU A 27 6.91 -5.62 -0.68
CA LEU A 27 6.07 -5.37 0.48
C LEU A 27 6.25 -3.95 1.02
N ALA A 28 7.49 -3.48 1.13
CA ALA A 28 7.79 -2.09 1.53
C ALA A 28 7.20 -1.08 0.52
N THR A 29 7.26 -1.40 -0.78
CA THR A 29 6.68 -0.56 -1.84
C THR A 29 5.16 -0.54 -1.78
N ALA A 30 4.53 -1.70 -1.54
CA ALA A 30 3.08 -1.83 -1.41
C ALA A 30 2.54 -1.02 -0.22
N GLU A 31 3.23 -1.14 0.92
CA GLU A 31 2.89 -0.40 2.14
C GLU A 31 3.06 1.12 1.94
N PHE A 32 4.16 1.55 1.32
CA PHE A 32 4.37 2.96 1.00
C PHE A 32 3.27 3.50 0.07
N HIS A 33 2.98 2.78 -1.02
CA HIS A 33 1.96 3.18 -1.98
C HIS A 33 0.57 3.26 -1.33
N TYR A 34 0.24 2.30 -0.47
CA TYR A 34 -1.01 2.32 0.30
C TYR A 34 -1.08 3.53 1.23
N ASN A 35 0.00 3.82 1.96
CA ASN A 35 0.06 4.92 2.92
C ASN A 35 -0.02 6.29 2.24
N ASP A 36 0.50 6.44 1.02
CA ASP A 36 0.42 7.70 0.27
C ASP A 36 -0.87 7.86 -0.54
N LYS A 37 -1.60 6.77 -0.79
CA LYS A 37 -2.86 6.79 -1.54
C LYS A 37 -3.95 7.55 -0.78
N GLN A 38 -4.59 8.48 -1.48
CA GLN A 38 -5.74 9.22 -0.96
C GLN A 38 -6.94 8.28 -0.81
N HIS A 39 -7.51 8.22 0.40
CA HIS A 39 -8.76 7.48 0.63
C HIS A 39 -9.95 8.29 0.14
N SER A 40 -10.86 7.65 -0.60
CA SER A 40 -12.04 8.32 -1.15
C SER A 40 -13.02 8.81 -0.08
N ALA A 41 -13.04 8.16 1.10
CA ALA A 41 -13.91 8.54 2.21
C ALA A 41 -13.40 9.76 2.98
N THR A 42 -12.08 9.90 3.15
CA THR A 42 -11.47 10.97 3.95
C THR A 42 -10.91 12.09 3.08
N HIS A 43 -10.75 11.88 1.77
CA HIS A 43 -10.03 12.75 0.85
C HIS A 43 -8.60 13.08 1.30
N HIS A 44 -7.99 12.23 2.14
CA HIS A 44 -6.63 12.41 2.63
C HIS A 44 -5.91 11.07 2.59
N SER A 45 -4.58 11.10 2.38
CA SER A 45 -3.79 9.88 2.50
C SER A 45 -3.59 9.52 3.98
N PRO A 46 -3.50 8.23 4.32
CA PRO A 46 -3.12 7.81 5.67
C PRO A 46 -1.80 8.44 6.13
N PHE A 47 -0.84 8.63 5.23
CA PHE A 47 0.42 9.32 5.50
C PHE A 47 0.20 10.77 5.92
N TYR A 48 -0.64 11.51 5.19
CA TYR A 48 -1.00 12.88 5.57
C TYR A 48 -1.74 12.93 6.90
N LEU A 49 -2.64 12.00 7.17
CA LEU A 49 -3.37 11.94 8.44
C LEU A 49 -2.46 11.60 9.63
N ASN A 50 -1.40 10.81 9.41
CA ASN A 50 -0.48 10.41 10.47
C ASN A 50 0.66 11.43 10.70
N TYR A 51 1.14 12.08 9.64
CA TYR A 51 2.33 12.94 9.69
C TYR A 51 2.06 14.42 9.41
N GLY A 52 0.84 14.78 8.98
CA GLY A 52 0.46 16.16 8.64
C GLY A 52 1.14 16.74 7.41
N ARG A 53 1.85 15.91 6.61
CA ARG A 53 2.53 16.28 5.37
C ARG A 53 2.52 15.10 4.41
N HIS A 54 2.69 15.34 3.12
CA HIS A 54 2.97 14.28 2.14
C HIS A 54 4.48 13.97 2.07
N PRO A 55 4.88 12.75 1.66
CA PRO A 55 6.29 12.38 1.48
C PRO A 55 6.98 13.21 0.40
#